data_AF-A0A2E4EEN8-F1
#
_entry.id   AF-A0A2E4EEN8-F1
#
_cell.length_a   1.000
_cell.length_b   1.000
_cell.length_c   1.000
_cell.angle_alpha   90.00
_cell.angle_beta   90.00
_cell.angle_gamma   90.00
#
_symmetry.space_group_name_H-M   'P 1'
#
loop_
_entity.id
_entity.type
_entity.pdbx_description
1 polymer ?
#
loop_
_entity_poly.entity_id
_entity_poly.type
_entity_poly.pdbx_seq_one_letter_code
_entity_poly.pdbx_strand_id
1 'polypeptide(L)'
;MEVATSLVGNYVFKGEYYLGQHMIDSANHYLNLAQSYKAPNLSRSVQLTLEEFDIEMRLEQNVYDSVDAKNLQVYQDAQELGVLDHLARASELRYMYFEQVGNGLKALEFHRMYKLYDDSLKSVSMRKSTSREQAKLEYQRETIEKEQAEKLKIERRNGLEYSGISIGVFVLFGLVFLIGKYQLPKWLIELSIFLPFLILFEFLLVFTDPYVEAVTGGDPIYKLLINAGIGGIIFPLHAFFERTLKKRLFKHV
;
A
#
# COMPACT_ATOMS: atom_id res chain seq x y z
N MET A 1 -31.65 1.83 13.10
CA MET A 1 -32.11 2.12 11.72
C MET A 1 -31.27 1.35 10.70
N GLU A 2 -29.94 1.49 10.74
CA GLU A 2 -29.01 0.70 9.91
C GLU A 2 -29.06 -0.80 10.16
N VAL A 3 -29.22 -1.24 11.41
CA VAL A 3 -29.14 -2.67 11.77
C VAL A 3 -30.24 -3.50 11.10
N ALA A 4 -31.50 -3.04 11.11
CA ALA A 4 -32.61 -3.77 10.47
C ALA A 4 -32.48 -3.80 8.94
N THR A 5 -32.07 -2.67 8.35
CA THR A 5 -31.82 -2.53 6.90
C THR A 5 -30.68 -3.45 6.45
N SER A 6 -29.58 -3.48 7.20
CA SER A 6 -28.44 -4.35 6.95
C SER A 6 -28.78 -5.82 7.14
N LEU A 7 -29.64 -6.16 8.11
CA LEU A 7 -30.01 -7.54 8.40
C LEU A 7 -30.92 -8.12 7.32
N VAL A 8 -31.94 -7.37 6.89
CA VAL A 8 -32.83 -7.77 5.77
C VAL A 8 -32.01 -7.94 4.49
N GLY A 9 -31.14 -6.98 4.16
CA GLY A 9 -30.24 -7.10 3.01
C GLY A 9 -29.34 -8.35 3.08
N ASN A 10 -28.82 -8.70 4.26
CA ASN A 10 -28.01 -9.91 4.43
C ASN A 10 -28.82 -11.19 4.19
N TYR A 11 -30.06 -11.25 4.68
CA TYR A 11 -30.94 -12.40 4.45
C TYR A 11 -31.31 -12.54 2.98
N VAL A 12 -31.65 -11.44 2.28
CA VAL A 12 -31.91 -11.50 0.85
C VAL A 12 -30.68 -12.00 0.10
N PHE A 13 -29.49 -11.46 0.37
CA PHE A 13 -28.25 -11.92 -0.26
C PHE A 13 -27.98 -13.41 -0.06
N LYS A 14 -28.19 -13.92 1.16
CA LYS A 14 -28.07 -15.36 1.43
C LYS A 14 -29.13 -16.16 0.67
N GLY A 15 -30.35 -15.67 0.62
CA GLY A 15 -31.45 -16.27 -0.13
C GLY A 15 -31.11 -16.41 -1.62
N GLU A 16 -30.69 -15.33 -2.26
CA GLU A 16 -30.25 -15.30 -3.66
C GLU A 16 -29.08 -16.26 -3.91
N TYR A 17 -28.10 -16.32 -2.99
CA TYR A 17 -27.00 -17.27 -3.08
C TYR A 17 -27.49 -18.73 -3.11
N TYR A 18 -28.41 -19.10 -2.21
CA TYR A 18 -28.97 -20.46 -2.18
C TYR A 18 -29.86 -20.76 -3.39
N LEU A 19 -30.61 -19.75 -3.87
CA LEU A 19 -31.42 -19.87 -5.08
C LEU A 19 -30.54 -20.18 -6.30
N GLY A 20 -29.42 -19.47 -6.45
CA GLY A 20 -28.43 -19.73 -7.51
C GLY A 20 -27.76 -21.11 -7.44
N GLN A 21 -27.82 -21.79 -6.29
CA GLN A 21 -27.39 -23.18 -6.11
C GLN A 21 -28.54 -24.19 -6.29
N HIS A 22 -29.71 -23.74 -6.76
CA HIS A 22 -30.94 -24.51 -6.86
C HIS A 22 -31.45 -25.08 -5.52
N MET A 23 -31.04 -24.48 -4.39
CA MET A 23 -31.46 -24.88 -3.04
C MET A 23 -32.71 -24.08 -2.61
N ILE A 24 -33.85 -24.39 -3.23
CA ILE A 24 -35.11 -23.61 -3.10
C ILE A 24 -35.59 -23.53 -1.65
N ASP A 25 -35.52 -24.61 -0.86
CA ASP A 25 -35.96 -24.60 0.54
C ASP A 25 -35.13 -23.65 1.41
N SER A 26 -33.82 -23.61 1.17
CA SER A 26 -32.91 -22.71 1.87
C SER A 26 -33.16 -21.26 1.46
N ALA A 27 -33.36 -21.00 0.17
CA ALA A 27 -33.71 -19.68 -0.33
C ALA A 27 -35.05 -19.18 0.28
N ASN A 28 -36.07 -20.04 0.32
CA ASN A 28 -37.35 -19.76 0.98
C ASN A 28 -37.19 -19.47 2.47
N HIS A 29 -36.34 -20.21 3.18
CA HIS A 29 -36.07 -19.96 4.58
C HIS A 29 -35.55 -18.53 4.81
N TYR A 30 -34.59 -18.08 4.00
CA TYR A 30 -34.05 -16.73 4.10
C TYR A 30 -35.03 -15.65 3.63
N LEU A 31 -35.88 -15.92 2.63
CA LEU A 31 -36.96 -15.03 2.25
C LEU A 31 -37.93 -14.81 3.42
N ASN A 32 -38.36 -15.89 4.08
CA ASN A 32 -39.25 -15.81 5.25
C ASN A 32 -38.61 -15.05 6.41
N LEU A 33 -37.31 -15.26 6.65
CA LEU A 33 -36.57 -14.47 7.64
C LEU A 33 -36.58 -12.99 7.26
N ALA A 34 -36.24 -12.64 6.02
CA ALA A 34 -36.21 -11.26 5.55
C ALA A 34 -37.59 -10.59 5.68
N GLN A 35 -38.68 -11.29 5.33
CA GLN A 35 -40.05 -10.80 5.46
C GLN A 35 -40.52 -10.68 6.92
N SER A 36 -40.01 -11.51 7.83
CA SER A 36 -40.35 -11.45 9.26
C SER A 36 -39.85 -10.15 9.92
N TYR A 37 -38.77 -9.57 9.39
CA TYR A 37 -38.23 -8.28 9.79
C TYR A 37 -38.88 -7.11 9.04
N LYS A 38 -40.22 -7.09 9.03
CA LYS A 38 -41.04 -6.00 8.47
C LYS A 38 -40.95 -4.74 9.36
N ALA A 39 -39.76 -4.15 9.44
CA ALA A 39 -39.53 -2.94 10.20
C ALA A 39 -40.25 -1.77 9.48
N PRO A 40 -41.00 -0.91 10.21
CA PRO A 40 -41.72 0.21 9.61
C PRO A 40 -40.81 1.25 8.93
N ASN A 41 -39.48 1.11 9.01
CA ASN A 41 -38.48 2.08 8.54
C ASN A 41 -37.37 1.45 7.67
N LEU A 42 -37.67 0.41 6.89
CA LEU A 42 -36.73 -0.10 5.87
C LEU A 42 -36.47 0.98 4.82
N SER A 43 -35.23 1.11 4.33
CA SER A 43 -34.95 2.02 3.20
C SER A 43 -35.68 1.55 1.94
N ARG A 44 -36.13 2.48 1.09
CA ARG A 44 -36.88 2.15 -0.13
C ARG A 44 -36.13 1.18 -1.05
N SER A 45 -34.81 1.30 -1.14
CA SER A 45 -33.96 0.37 -1.89
C SER A 45 -33.96 -1.05 -1.31
N VAL A 46 -33.85 -1.21 0.02
CA VAL A 46 -33.87 -2.55 0.64
C VAL A 46 -35.26 -3.18 0.59
N GLN A 47 -36.32 -2.37 0.70
CA GLN A 47 -37.69 -2.85 0.43
C GLN A 47 -37.79 -3.40 -0.99
N LEU A 48 -37.29 -2.65 -1.97
CA LEU A 48 -37.32 -3.07 -3.36
C LEU A 48 -36.51 -4.35 -3.60
N THR A 49 -35.31 -4.47 -3.03
CA THR A 49 -34.50 -5.71 -3.11
C THR A 49 -35.24 -6.91 -2.54
N LEU A 50 -35.94 -6.75 -1.42
CA LEU A 50 -36.75 -7.83 -0.84
C LEU A 50 -37.92 -8.22 -1.75
N GLU A 51 -38.57 -7.26 -2.40
CA GLU A 51 -39.67 -7.51 -3.32
C GLU A 51 -39.20 -8.15 -4.63
N GLU A 52 -38.07 -7.71 -5.18
CA GLU A 52 -37.40 -8.33 -6.32
C GLU A 52 -37.11 -9.82 -6.05
N PHE A 53 -36.53 -10.12 -4.88
CA PHE A 53 -36.23 -11.49 -4.48
C PHE A 53 -37.48 -12.34 -4.24
N ASP A 54 -38.53 -11.80 -3.62
CA ASP A 54 -39.82 -12.50 -3.48
C ASP A 54 -40.43 -12.86 -4.84
N ILE A 55 -40.33 -11.97 -5.83
CA ILE A 55 -40.83 -12.24 -7.18
C ILE A 55 -40.00 -13.31 -7.87
N GLU A 56 -38.67 -13.23 -7.81
CA GLU A 56 -37.80 -14.24 -8.40
C GLU A 56 -38.11 -15.64 -7.86
N MET A 57 -38.25 -15.76 -6.54
CA MET A 57 -38.61 -17.01 -5.88
C MET A 57 -39.93 -17.58 -6.39
N ARG A 58 -40.95 -16.75 -6.63
CA ARG A 58 -42.24 -17.17 -7.17
C ARG A 58 -42.14 -17.63 -8.62
N LEU A 59 -41.34 -16.92 -9.44
CA LEU A 59 -41.10 -17.28 -10.83
C LEU A 59 -40.38 -18.64 -10.93
N GLU A 60 -39.35 -18.87 -10.12
CA GLU A 60 -38.64 -20.15 -10.03
C GLU A 60 -39.55 -21.31 -9.58
N GLN A 61 -40.50 -21.02 -8.68
CA GLN A 61 -41.49 -22.00 -8.20
C GLN A 61 -42.67 -22.22 -9.16
N ASN A 62 -42.67 -21.56 -10.33
CA ASN A 62 -43.78 -21.58 -11.28
C ASN A 62 -45.11 -21.10 -10.69
N VAL A 63 -45.07 -20.22 -9.69
CA VAL A 63 -46.26 -19.63 -9.04
C VAL A 63 -46.53 -18.27 -9.69
N TYR A 64 -47.45 -18.24 -10.64
CA TYR A 64 -47.69 -17.07 -11.49
C TYR A 64 -48.90 -16.22 -11.07
N ASP A 65 -49.79 -16.80 -10.26
CA ASP A 65 -50.98 -16.11 -9.79
C ASP A 65 -50.59 -14.84 -9.03
N SER A 66 -51.09 -13.69 -9.46
CA SER A 66 -50.83 -12.35 -8.89
C SER A 66 -49.39 -11.79 -9.04
N VAL A 67 -48.48 -12.46 -9.77
CA VAL A 67 -47.09 -11.99 -9.93
C VAL A 67 -46.97 -10.78 -10.85
N ASP A 68 -47.75 -10.69 -11.94
CA ASP A 68 -47.63 -9.59 -12.92
C ASP A 68 -47.79 -8.20 -12.30
N ALA A 69 -48.83 -8.01 -11.48
CA ALA A 69 -49.12 -6.72 -10.87
C ALA A 69 -48.01 -6.27 -9.92
N LYS A 70 -47.51 -7.20 -9.09
CA LYS A 70 -46.41 -6.92 -8.15
C LYS A 70 -45.09 -6.69 -8.89
N ASN A 71 -44.85 -7.45 -9.95
CA ASN A 71 -43.66 -7.32 -10.79
C ASN A 71 -43.64 -6.03 -11.61
N LEU A 72 -44.80 -5.57 -12.09
CA LEU A 72 -44.96 -4.25 -12.69
C LEU A 72 -44.71 -3.14 -11.67
N GLN A 73 -45.23 -3.27 -10.45
CA GLN A 73 -45.01 -2.30 -9.38
C GLN A 73 -43.52 -2.18 -9.03
N VAL A 74 -42.82 -3.30 -8.85
CA VAL A 74 -41.36 -3.32 -8.62
C VAL A 74 -40.60 -2.61 -9.74
N TYR A 75 -41.00 -2.82 -11.00
CA TYR A 75 -40.40 -2.10 -12.12
C TYR A 75 -40.64 -0.59 -12.06
N GLN A 76 -41.85 -0.14 -11.70
CA GLN A 76 -42.16 1.28 -11.53
C GLN A 76 -41.38 1.89 -10.36
N ASP A 77 -41.29 1.18 -9.24
CA ASP A 77 -40.50 1.60 -8.08
C ASP A 77 -39.00 1.71 -8.43
N ALA A 78 -38.47 0.78 -9.25
CA ALA A 78 -37.12 0.87 -9.77
C ALA A 78 -36.90 2.10 -10.67
N GLN A 79 -37.89 2.43 -11.51
CA GLN A 79 -37.88 3.64 -12.34
C GLN A 79 -37.90 4.93 -11.50
N GLU A 80 -38.71 4.98 -10.45
CA GLU A 80 -38.76 6.11 -9.53
C GLU A 80 -37.46 6.29 -8.74
N LEU A 81 -36.83 5.18 -8.32
CA LEU A 81 -35.54 5.22 -7.65
C LEU A 81 -34.39 5.64 -8.58
N GLY A 82 -34.47 5.32 -9.87
CA GLY A 82 -33.47 5.67 -10.87
C GLY A 82 -32.11 4.98 -10.66
N VAL A 83 -32.07 3.91 -9.86
CA VAL A 83 -30.85 3.13 -9.60
C VAL A 83 -30.72 2.04 -10.66
N LEU A 84 -29.59 2.05 -11.37
CA LEU A 84 -29.34 1.13 -12.48
C LEU A 84 -29.42 -0.35 -12.08
N ASP A 85 -29.00 -0.70 -10.87
CA ASP A 85 -29.05 -2.08 -10.35
C ASP A 85 -30.50 -2.61 -10.30
N HIS A 86 -31.40 -1.82 -9.69
CA HIS A 86 -32.82 -2.14 -9.61
C HIS A 86 -33.50 -2.12 -11.00
N LEU A 87 -33.12 -1.19 -11.87
CA LEU A 87 -33.66 -1.13 -13.23
C LEU A 87 -33.29 -2.36 -14.06
N ALA A 88 -32.04 -2.83 -13.96
CA ALA A 88 -31.60 -4.06 -14.59
C ALA A 88 -32.38 -5.25 -14.02
N ARG A 89 -32.41 -5.38 -12.70
CA ARG A 89 -33.06 -6.49 -12.00
C ARG A 89 -34.56 -6.57 -12.27
N ALA A 90 -35.28 -5.47 -12.11
CA ALA A 90 -36.71 -5.45 -12.39
C ALA A 90 -37.03 -5.73 -13.87
N SER A 91 -36.18 -5.29 -14.81
CA SER A 91 -36.34 -5.63 -16.24
C SER A 91 -36.11 -7.11 -16.51
N GLU A 92 -35.13 -7.73 -15.84
CA GLU A 92 -34.88 -9.17 -15.90
C GLU A 92 -36.08 -9.97 -15.39
N LEU A 93 -36.62 -9.61 -14.22
CA LEU A 93 -37.80 -10.27 -13.65
C LEU A 93 -39.03 -10.15 -14.55
N ARG A 94 -39.23 -8.98 -15.21
CA ARG A 94 -40.29 -8.79 -16.21
C ARG A 94 -40.09 -9.69 -17.43
N TYR A 95 -38.85 -9.81 -17.89
CA TYR A 95 -38.50 -10.72 -18.99
C TYR A 95 -38.83 -12.17 -18.62
N MET A 96 -38.36 -12.65 -17.46
CA MET A 96 -38.62 -14.01 -16.98
C MET A 96 -40.12 -14.29 -16.87
N TYR A 97 -40.89 -13.35 -16.30
CA TYR A 97 -42.34 -13.49 -16.22
C TYR A 97 -42.99 -13.65 -17.61
N PHE A 98 -42.64 -12.77 -18.57
CA PHE A 98 -43.24 -12.82 -19.91
C PHE A 98 -42.81 -14.04 -20.74
N GLU A 99 -41.60 -14.55 -20.51
CA GLU A 99 -41.15 -15.81 -21.09
C GLU A 99 -42.01 -16.98 -20.59
N GLN A 100 -42.25 -17.06 -19.29
CA GLN A 100 -43.05 -18.13 -18.67
C GLN A 100 -44.52 -18.13 -19.10
N VAL A 101 -45.14 -16.94 -19.26
CA VAL A 101 -46.53 -16.83 -19.74
C VAL A 101 -46.65 -16.89 -21.27
N GLY A 102 -45.54 -17.10 -21.99
CA GLY A 102 -45.53 -17.26 -23.45
C GLY A 102 -45.70 -15.98 -24.26
N ASN A 103 -45.51 -14.80 -23.66
CA ASN A 103 -45.59 -13.52 -24.35
C ASN A 103 -44.21 -13.09 -24.88
N GLY A 104 -43.79 -13.67 -26.00
CA GLY A 104 -42.47 -13.44 -26.58
C GLY A 104 -42.16 -11.99 -26.95
N LEU A 105 -43.16 -11.18 -27.33
CA LEU A 105 -42.94 -9.76 -27.67
C LEU A 105 -42.55 -8.95 -26.44
N LYS A 106 -43.30 -9.10 -25.34
CA LYS A 106 -42.97 -8.40 -24.10
C LYS A 106 -41.70 -8.97 -23.45
N ALA A 107 -41.47 -10.28 -23.54
CA ALA A 107 -40.22 -10.89 -23.09
C ALA A 107 -39.01 -10.27 -23.81
N LEU A 108 -39.08 -10.12 -25.14
CA LEU A 108 -38.02 -9.48 -25.93
C LEU A 108 -37.82 -8.01 -25.58
N GLU A 109 -38.91 -7.26 -25.35
CA GLU A 109 -38.86 -5.87 -24.92
C GLU A 109 -38.09 -5.73 -23.61
N PHE A 110 -38.49 -6.47 -22.57
CA PHE A 110 -37.85 -6.40 -21.26
C PHE A 110 -36.44 -6.98 -21.25
N HIS A 111 -36.16 -7.99 -22.08
CA HIS A 111 -34.80 -8.49 -22.27
C HIS A 111 -33.87 -7.40 -22.83
N ARG A 112 -34.33 -6.61 -23.82
CA ARG A 112 -33.55 -5.47 -24.35
C ARG A 112 -33.30 -4.41 -23.29
N MET A 113 -34.31 -4.11 -22.46
CA MET A 113 -34.17 -3.16 -21.36
C MET A 113 -33.16 -3.66 -20.32
N TYR A 114 -33.23 -4.93 -19.92
CA TYR A 114 -32.25 -5.56 -19.04
C TYR A 114 -30.83 -5.42 -19.60
N LYS A 115 -30.62 -5.78 -20.88
CA LYS A 115 -29.31 -5.66 -21.53
C LYS A 115 -28.78 -4.22 -21.53
N LEU A 116 -29.63 -3.24 -21.81
CA LEU A 116 -29.25 -1.82 -21.78
C LEU A 116 -28.78 -1.37 -20.39
N TYR A 117 -29.51 -1.76 -19.34
CA TYR A 117 -29.15 -1.39 -17.96
C TYR A 117 -27.92 -2.15 -17.45
N ASP A 118 -27.79 -3.44 -17.76
CA ASP A 118 -26.62 -4.27 -17.45
C ASP A 118 -25.33 -3.71 -18.08
N ASP A 119 -25.38 -3.33 -19.36
CA ASP A 119 -24.23 -2.74 -20.05
C ASP A 119 -23.86 -1.37 -19.41
N SER A 120 -24.87 -0.59 -18.99
CA SER A 120 -24.66 0.67 -18.28
C SER A 120 -23.99 0.46 -16.92
N LEU A 121 -24.43 -0.53 -16.14
CA LEU A 121 -23.84 -0.93 -14.86
C LEU A 121 -22.37 -1.33 -15.00
N LYS A 122 -22.07 -2.17 -15.98
CA LYS A 122 -20.69 -2.60 -16.29
C LYS A 122 -19.80 -1.41 -16.65
N SER A 123 -20.33 -0.42 -17.38
CA SER A 123 -19.58 0.80 -17.68
C SER A 123 -19.27 1.63 -16.43
N VAL A 124 -20.21 1.73 -15.48
CA VAL A 124 -20.04 2.48 -14.23
C VAL A 124 -19.04 1.77 -13.32
N SER A 125 -19.17 0.45 -13.15
CA SER A 125 -18.28 -0.33 -12.30
C SER A 125 -16.84 -0.32 -12.84
N MET A 126 -16.66 -0.43 -14.16
CA MET A 126 -15.36 -0.29 -14.81
C MET A 126 -14.74 1.09 -14.59
N ARG A 127 -15.48 2.18 -14.80
CA ARG A 127 -14.98 3.53 -14.53
C ARG A 127 -14.51 3.69 -13.07
N LYS A 128 -15.25 3.12 -12.13
CA LYS A 128 -14.93 3.17 -10.69
C LYS A 128 -13.69 2.35 -10.33
N SER A 129 -13.51 1.15 -10.90
CA SER A 129 -12.31 0.34 -10.68
C SER A 129 -11.07 1.02 -11.25
N THR A 130 -11.16 1.54 -12.48
CA THR A 130 -10.07 2.30 -13.12
C THR A 130 -9.69 3.54 -12.31
N SER A 131 -10.67 4.32 -11.83
CA SER A 131 -10.39 5.50 -11.00
C SER A 131 -9.70 5.15 -9.68
N ARG A 132 -10.13 4.07 -9.01
CA ARG A 132 -9.48 3.58 -7.78
C ARG A 132 -8.05 3.11 -8.02
N GLU A 133 -7.81 2.43 -9.13
CA GLU A 133 -6.49 1.97 -9.51
C GLU A 133 -5.55 3.15 -9.82
N GLN A 134 -6.04 4.15 -10.56
CA GLN A 134 -5.30 5.39 -10.82
C GLN A 134 -4.92 6.13 -9.53
N ALA A 135 -5.86 6.31 -8.62
CA ALA A 135 -5.58 6.94 -7.32
C ALA A 135 -4.54 6.18 -6.50
N LYS A 136 -4.58 4.83 -6.54
CA LYS A 136 -3.57 3.98 -5.87
C LYS A 136 -2.19 4.17 -6.50
N LEU A 137 -2.11 4.23 -7.82
CA LEU A 137 -0.84 4.44 -8.54
C LEU A 137 -0.26 5.84 -8.26
N GLU A 138 -1.10 6.87 -8.22
CA GLU A 138 -0.70 8.23 -7.89
C GLU A 138 -0.16 8.32 -6.46
N TYR A 139 -0.86 7.73 -5.49
CA TYR A 139 -0.39 7.65 -4.10
C TYR A 139 0.96 6.91 -3.98
N GLN A 140 1.12 5.79 -4.70
CA GLN A 140 2.39 5.06 -4.71
C GLN A 140 3.53 5.90 -5.29
N ARG A 141 3.29 6.63 -6.38
CA ARG A 141 4.27 7.55 -6.97
C ARG A 141 4.67 8.65 -5.99
N GLU A 142 3.70 9.31 -5.37
CA GLU A 142 3.96 10.37 -4.39
C GLU A 142 4.76 9.85 -3.19
N THR A 143 4.47 8.63 -2.73
CA THR A 143 5.20 7.98 -1.63
C THR A 143 6.66 7.72 -2.02
N ILE A 144 6.88 7.16 -3.21
CA ILE A 144 8.24 6.89 -3.73
C ILE A 144 9.01 8.19 -3.92
N GLU A 145 8.39 9.23 -4.47
CA GLU A 145 9.02 10.55 -4.65
C GLU A 145 9.41 11.19 -3.32
N LYS A 146 8.55 11.10 -2.30
CA LYS A 146 8.86 11.56 -0.93
C LYS A 146 10.03 10.78 -0.33
N GLU A 147 10.02 9.46 -0.42
CA GLU A 147 11.11 8.62 0.07
C GLU A 147 12.44 8.93 -0.65
N GLN A 148 12.41 9.12 -1.96
CA GLN A 148 13.58 9.50 -2.75
C GLN A 148 14.09 10.88 -2.35
N ALA A 149 13.20 11.86 -2.17
CA ALA A 149 13.55 13.21 -1.75
C ALA A 149 14.16 13.22 -0.34
N GLU A 150 13.64 12.41 0.59
CA GLU A 150 14.23 12.25 1.93
C GLU A 150 15.60 11.59 1.86
N LYS A 151 15.76 10.51 1.09
CA LYS A 151 17.06 9.86 0.87
C LYS A 151 18.11 10.83 0.32
N LEU A 152 17.75 11.60 -0.70
CA LEU A 152 18.63 12.64 -1.28
C LEU A 152 19.01 13.73 -0.27
N LYS A 153 18.08 14.13 0.61
CA LYS A 153 18.38 15.10 1.69
C LYS A 153 19.37 14.52 2.69
N ILE A 154 19.17 13.27 3.10
CA ILE A 154 20.07 12.56 4.03
C ILE A 154 21.46 12.39 3.39
N GLU A 155 21.53 11.95 2.14
CA GLU A 155 22.78 11.75 1.43
C GLU A 155 23.56 13.06 1.26
N ARG A 156 22.87 14.16 0.90
CA ARG A 156 23.50 15.50 0.85
C ARG A 156 24.02 15.97 2.19
N ARG A 157 23.26 15.75 3.28
CA ARG A 157 23.70 16.11 4.64
C ARG A 157 24.95 15.33 5.02
N ASN A 158 24.93 14.02 4.82
CA ASN A 158 26.05 13.15 5.14
C ASN A 158 27.30 13.53 4.33
N GLY A 159 27.15 13.84 3.04
CA GLY A 159 28.27 14.29 2.20
C GLY A 159 28.96 15.56 2.72
N LEU A 160 28.21 16.53 3.24
CA LEU A 160 28.77 17.74 3.84
C LEU A 160 29.51 17.44 5.15
N GLU A 161 28.95 16.59 6.02
CA GLU A 161 29.59 16.18 7.27
C GLU A 161 30.92 15.45 7.01
N TYR A 162 30.94 14.47 6.11
CA TYR A 162 32.16 13.75 5.74
C TYR A 162 33.22 14.67 5.12
N SER A 163 32.82 15.67 4.33
CA SER A 163 33.73 16.67 3.78
C SER A 163 34.36 17.56 4.87
N GLY A 164 33.59 17.96 5.89
CA GLY A 164 34.08 18.76 7.01
C GLY A 164 35.09 18.00 7.87
N ILE A 165 34.83 16.73 8.16
CA ILE A 165 35.77 15.89 8.91
C ILE A 165 37.06 15.69 8.10
N SER A 166 36.96 15.44 6.79
CA SER A 166 38.12 15.29 5.90
C SER A 166 39.03 16.52 5.94
N ILE A 167 38.45 17.72 5.83
CA ILE A 167 39.19 18.99 5.91
C ILE A 167 39.86 19.13 7.29
N GLY A 168 39.16 18.82 8.38
CA GLY A 168 39.70 18.85 9.74
C GLY A 168 40.94 17.96 9.90
N VAL A 169 40.91 16.75 9.33
CA VAL A 169 42.05 15.82 9.32
C VAL A 169 43.24 16.44 8.56
N PHE A 170 43.04 17.01 7.37
CA PHE A 170 44.11 17.65 6.61
C PHE A 170 44.74 18.85 7.35
N VAL A 171 43.93 19.68 7.99
CA VAL A 171 44.42 20.81 8.81
C VAL A 171 45.25 20.30 9.98
N LEU A 172 44.82 19.23 10.63
CA LEU A 172 45.51 18.64 11.77
C LEU A 172 46.88 18.07 11.37
N PHE A 173 46.97 17.36 10.24
CA PHE A 173 48.27 16.95 9.67
C PHE A 173 49.17 18.15 9.30
N GLY A 174 48.58 19.24 8.79
CA GLY A 174 49.29 20.48 8.50
C GLY A 174 49.92 21.11 9.75
N LEU A 175 49.17 21.15 10.87
CA LEU A 175 49.66 21.67 12.15
C LEU A 175 50.86 20.88 12.69
N VAL A 176 50.82 19.55 12.56
CA VAL A 176 51.93 18.67 12.99
C VAL A 176 53.20 18.97 12.23
N PHE A 177 53.09 19.24 10.93
CA PHE A 177 54.24 19.57 10.10
C PHE A 177 54.85 20.93 10.44
N LEU A 178 54.03 21.92 10.83
CA LEU A 178 54.49 23.23 11.32
C LEU A 178 55.22 23.11 12.67
N ILE A 179 54.70 22.27 13.56
CA ILE A 179 55.28 22.02 14.88
C ILE A 179 56.67 21.36 14.78
N GLY A 180 56.91 20.55 13.74
CA GLY A 180 58.21 19.92 13.47
C GLY A 180 59.39 20.87 13.23
N LYS A 181 59.18 22.20 13.21
CA LYS A 181 60.24 23.22 13.12
C LYS A 181 60.77 23.67 14.49
N TYR A 182 60.09 23.35 15.59
CA TYR A 182 60.42 23.82 16.94
C TYR A 182 61.07 22.73 17.79
N GLN A 183 61.98 23.10 18.69
CA GLN A 183 62.59 22.17 19.66
C GLN A 183 61.59 21.85 20.77
N LEU A 184 60.88 20.74 20.61
CA LEU A 184 59.87 20.28 21.55
C LEU A 184 60.37 19.19 22.49
N PRO A 185 59.79 19.08 23.70
CA PRO A 185 60.05 17.95 24.58
C PRO A 185 59.54 16.64 23.96
N LYS A 186 60.24 15.53 24.24
CA LYS A 186 59.97 14.20 23.64
C LYS A 186 58.50 13.77 23.70
N TRP A 187 57.84 14.00 24.84
CA TRP A 187 56.43 13.61 25.02
C TRP A 187 55.49 14.36 24.06
N LEU A 188 55.78 15.62 23.74
CA LEU A 188 54.95 16.44 22.86
C LEU A 188 55.16 16.05 21.39
N ILE A 189 56.36 15.58 21.03
CA ILE A 189 56.64 15.01 19.70
C ILE A 189 55.85 13.72 19.51
N GLU A 190 55.85 12.83 20.51
CA GLU A 190 55.09 11.58 20.45
C GLU A 190 53.59 11.85 20.37
N LEU A 191 53.06 12.79 21.16
CA LEU A 191 51.65 13.20 21.09
C LEU A 191 51.29 13.81 19.73
N SER A 192 52.17 14.63 19.16
CA SER A 192 51.94 15.29 17.86
C SER A 192 51.86 14.30 16.69
N ILE A 193 52.42 13.10 16.84
CA ILE A 193 52.40 12.06 15.80
C ILE A 193 51.27 11.07 16.10
N PHE A 194 51.04 10.74 17.36
CA PHE A 194 50.00 9.82 17.76
C PHE A 194 48.58 10.37 17.52
N LEU A 195 48.30 11.61 17.95
CA LEU A 195 46.96 12.20 17.90
C LEU A 195 46.37 12.30 16.47
N PRO A 196 47.11 12.78 15.44
CA PRO A 196 46.60 12.81 14.07
C PRO A 196 46.32 11.43 13.51
N PHE A 197 47.16 10.44 13.81
CA PHE A 197 46.98 9.08 13.34
C PHE A 197 45.81 8.36 14.04
N LEU A 198 45.55 8.67 15.32
CA LEU A 198 44.36 8.20 16.03
C LEU A 198 43.09 8.78 15.40
N ILE A 199 43.07 10.10 15.13
CA ILE A 199 41.91 10.76 14.50
C ILE A 199 41.74 10.27 13.05
N LEU A 200 42.82 10.06 12.30
CA LEU A 200 42.78 9.48 10.95
C LEU A 200 42.24 8.05 10.97
N PHE A 201 42.65 7.24 11.95
CA PHE A 201 42.13 5.88 12.13
C PHE A 201 40.63 5.90 12.40
N GLU A 202 40.19 6.69 13.38
CA GLU A 202 38.77 6.83 13.72
C GLU A 202 37.95 7.32 12.52
N PHE A 203 38.47 8.33 11.80
CA PHE A 203 37.83 8.82 10.59
C PHE A 203 37.71 7.74 9.51
N LEU A 204 38.77 6.96 9.26
CA LEU A 204 38.72 5.90 8.27
C LEU A 204 37.74 4.80 8.66
N LEU A 205 37.62 4.45 9.95
CA LEU A 205 36.61 3.51 10.41
C LEU A 205 35.20 4.04 10.14
N VAL A 206 34.90 5.28 10.56
CA VAL A 206 33.58 5.89 10.38
C VAL A 206 33.24 6.13 8.90
N PHE A 207 34.23 6.49 8.09
CA PHE A 207 34.06 6.72 6.65
C PHE A 207 33.85 5.41 5.88
N THR A 208 34.58 4.34 6.25
CA THR A 208 34.42 3.04 5.59
C THR A 208 33.21 2.27 6.10
N ASP A 209 32.67 2.62 7.27
CA ASP A 209 31.54 1.92 7.92
C ASP A 209 30.36 1.64 6.98
N PRO A 210 29.80 2.62 6.23
CA PRO A 210 28.65 2.37 5.36
C PRO A 210 28.98 1.45 4.18
N TYR A 211 30.22 1.49 3.67
CA TYR A 211 30.68 0.62 2.59
C TYR A 211 30.92 -0.81 3.10
N VAL A 212 31.49 -0.93 4.31
CA VAL A 212 31.68 -2.21 4.98
C VAL A 212 30.32 -2.85 5.23
N GLU A 213 29.36 -2.11 5.77
CA GLU A 213 28.01 -2.61 6.05
C GLU A 213 27.25 -3.04 4.79
N ALA A 214 27.41 -2.31 3.68
CA ALA A 214 26.84 -2.69 2.39
C ALA A 214 27.42 -4.00 1.83
N VAL A 215 28.71 -4.28 2.08
CA VAL A 215 29.38 -5.51 1.61
C VAL A 215 29.13 -6.69 2.56
N THR A 216 29.10 -6.46 3.87
CA THR A 216 28.97 -7.51 4.88
C THR A 216 27.51 -7.83 5.24
N GLY A 217 26.55 -7.05 4.74
CA GLY A 217 25.14 -7.20 5.09
C GLY A 217 24.85 -6.98 6.58
N GLY A 218 25.75 -6.28 7.28
CA GLY A 218 25.66 -6.04 8.73
C GLY A 218 26.27 -7.12 9.63
N ASP A 219 26.95 -8.13 9.09
CA ASP A 219 27.61 -9.16 9.92
C ASP A 219 28.77 -8.55 10.75
N PRO A 220 28.70 -8.63 12.10
CA PRO A 220 29.70 -8.06 12.99
C PRO A 220 31.11 -8.62 12.83
N ILE A 221 31.25 -9.91 12.46
CA ILE A 221 32.56 -10.57 12.41
C ILE A 221 33.35 -10.04 11.21
N TYR A 222 32.72 -9.97 10.04
CA TYR A 222 33.35 -9.44 8.84
C TYR A 222 33.67 -7.94 8.98
N LYS A 223 32.77 -7.18 9.63
CA LYS A 223 33.02 -5.77 9.96
C LYS A 223 34.27 -5.60 10.82
N LEU A 224 34.42 -6.44 11.85
CA LEU A 224 35.57 -6.39 12.75
C LEU A 224 36.88 -6.76 12.04
N LEU A 225 36.86 -7.76 11.14
CA LEU A 225 38.03 -8.15 10.35
C LEU A 225 38.50 -7.04 9.40
N ILE A 226 37.59 -6.33 8.75
CA ILE A 226 37.94 -5.21 7.87
C ILE A 226 38.52 -4.05 8.67
N ASN A 227 37.89 -3.69 9.79
CA ASN A 227 38.39 -2.63 10.69
C ASN A 227 39.78 -2.96 11.25
N ALA A 228 40.01 -4.22 11.62
CA ALA A 228 41.32 -4.71 12.04
C ALA A 228 42.36 -4.63 10.90
N GLY A 229 41.96 -4.92 9.66
CA GLY A 229 42.81 -4.76 8.48
C GLY A 229 43.22 -3.30 8.23
N ILE A 230 42.28 -2.36 8.35
CA ILE A 230 42.54 -0.92 8.25
C ILE A 230 43.55 -0.48 9.33
N GLY A 231 43.35 -0.91 10.58
CA GLY A 231 44.29 -0.65 11.68
C GLY A 231 45.68 -1.24 11.42
N GLY A 232 45.74 -2.45 10.84
CA GLY A 232 46.98 -3.11 10.44
C GLY A 232 47.80 -2.36 9.39
N ILE A 233 47.14 -1.57 8.53
CA ILE A 233 47.80 -0.72 7.52
C ILE A 233 48.24 0.62 8.13
N ILE A 234 47.45 1.18 9.04
CA ILE A 234 47.74 2.49 9.66
C ILE A 234 48.91 2.41 10.63
N PHE A 235 49.02 1.31 11.38
CA PHE A 235 50.10 1.12 12.35
C PHE A 235 51.52 1.25 11.77
N PRO A 236 51.89 0.56 10.66
CA PRO A 236 53.21 0.74 10.05
C PRO A 236 53.41 2.14 9.46
N LEU A 237 52.36 2.78 8.94
CA LEU A 237 52.43 4.18 8.48
C LEU A 237 52.73 5.14 9.64
N HIS A 238 52.08 4.97 10.79
CA HIS A 238 52.38 5.73 12.00
C HIS A 238 53.84 5.56 12.42
N ALA A 239 54.33 4.33 12.51
CA ALA A 239 55.71 4.04 12.92
C ALA A 239 56.75 4.62 11.94
N PHE A 240 56.44 4.65 10.64
CA PHE A 240 57.28 5.29 9.63
C PHE A 240 57.36 6.82 9.81
N PHE A 241 56.21 7.47 10.06
CA PHE A 241 56.16 8.91 10.31
C PHE A 241 56.87 9.29 11.61
N GLU A 242 56.70 8.50 12.66
CA GLU A 242 57.37 8.69 13.94
C GLU A 242 58.90 8.73 13.77
N ARG A 243 59.45 7.74 13.06
CA ARG A 243 60.89 7.67 12.76
C ARG A 243 61.35 8.85 11.93
N THR A 244 60.55 9.28 10.95
CA THR A 244 60.91 10.38 10.02
C THR A 244 60.92 11.73 10.73
N LEU A 245 59.93 12.00 11.59
CA LEU A 245 59.85 13.26 12.34
C LEU A 245 60.95 13.32 13.41
N LYS A 246 61.19 12.23 14.14
CA LYS A 246 62.30 12.13 15.11
C LYS A 246 63.64 12.37 14.41
N LYS A 247 63.87 11.79 13.23
CA LYS A 247 65.09 12.06 12.44
C LYS A 247 65.26 13.51 12.02
N ARG A 248 64.18 14.27 11.74
CA ARG A 248 64.29 15.70 11.38
C ARG A 248 64.54 16.59 12.59
N LEU A 249 63.90 16.31 13.72
CA LEU A 249 64.02 17.12 14.93
C LEU A 249 65.35 16.91 15.67
N PHE A 250 65.90 15.69 15.65
CA PHE A 250 67.19 15.37 16.28
C PHE A 250 68.40 15.54 15.34
N LYS A 251 68.21 16.10 14.12
CA LYS A 251 69.32 16.35 13.18
C LYS A 251 70.09 17.65 13.47
N HIS A 252 69.71 18.42 14.49
CA HIS A 252 70.31 19.72 14.84
C HIS A 252 70.84 19.75 16.28
N VAL A 253 71.25 18.59 16.82
CA VAL A 253 72.07 18.49 18.03
C VAL A 253 73.38 17.82 17.66
#